data_AF-A0A2V4AIM9-F1
#
_entry.id   AF-A0A2V4AIM9-F1
#
_cell.length_a   1.000
_cell.length_b   1.000
_cell.length_c   1.000
_cell.angle_alpha   90.00
_cell.angle_beta   90.00
_cell.angle_gamma   90.00
#
_symmetry.space_group_name_H-M   'P 1'
#
loop_
_entity.id
_entity.type
_entity.pdbx_description
1 polymer ?
#
loop_
_entity_poly.entity_id
_entity_poly.type
_entity_poly.pdbx_seq_one_letter_code
_entity_poly.pdbx_strand_id
1 'polypeptide(L)'
;MTHGDLAWVAWAVVDARRRARRFAAHDHSTEADRARQELAEVEAWEKRRRGRAVRLWVAYVEVRVAALDAADAHVRLAGYLRHPYHRIGDTPGLYVLGGPEPAADVSEQDWERLRRDYPATALSHRGDREPYGPFERAHVAAYADALSRCHHALACGKRPHDPQATSVRRVDNASPTTGRARLLAPPGERVEPALAARGPFPGEDALACWRSVHRVHFLSHPVEAAARGRARELAATIVDGSGAPLGRIVRLEPEDGHPGEGGHWVHPAEAVGPLAAGALWDDYDAAEHDTGAPAALAGVLGRAAAQVRDTFARDARLHAAPEPPPGAWLSAAERAAEEARREAAGRSPDEVRRLADDADYLADRLDGTGTGDDRDRAEQLRRKAAAYREAAQG
;
A
#
# COMPACT_ATOMS: atom_id res chain seq x y z
N MET A 1 -32.57 10.42 -5.88
CA MET A 1 -31.88 9.18 -6.29
C MET A 1 -32.77 8.47 -7.28
N THR A 2 -32.41 8.48 -8.56
CA THR A 2 -33.00 7.55 -9.53
C THR A 2 -32.26 6.22 -9.39
N HIS A 3 -32.95 5.10 -9.49
CA HIS A 3 -32.42 3.73 -9.38
C HIS A 3 -31.25 3.37 -10.35
N GLY A 4 -30.72 4.33 -11.11
CA GLY A 4 -29.67 4.14 -12.13
C GLY A 4 -28.22 4.12 -11.61
N ASP A 5 -27.90 4.79 -10.50
CA ASP A 5 -26.47 4.98 -10.10
C ASP A 5 -25.78 3.70 -9.59
N LEU A 6 -26.53 2.65 -9.24
CA LEU A 6 -25.99 1.34 -8.85
C LEU A 6 -26.23 0.25 -9.91
N ALA A 7 -26.78 0.62 -11.07
CA ALA A 7 -27.07 -0.34 -12.14
C ALA A 7 -25.79 -1.04 -12.64
N TRP A 8 -24.67 -0.31 -12.69
CA TRP A 8 -23.36 -0.82 -13.13
C TRP A 8 -22.78 -1.87 -12.19
N VAL A 9 -22.90 -1.66 -10.87
CA VAL A 9 -22.50 -2.65 -9.86
C VAL A 9 -23.30 -3.94 -10.02
N ALA A 10 -24.61 -3.82 -10.26
CA ALA A 10 -25.46 -4.99 -10.52
C ALA A 10 -25.06 -5.72 -11.80
N TRP A 11 -24.63 -4.99 -12.85
CA TRP A 11 -24.13 -5.59 -14.09
C TRP A 11 -22.82 -6.34 -13.87
N ALA A 12 -21.89 -5.76 -13.11
CA ALA A 12 -20.62 -6.42 -12.75
C ALA A 12 -20.86 -7.72 -11.95
N VAL A 13 -21.83 -7.74 -11.04
CA VAL A 13 -22.23 -8.97 -10.32
C VAL A 13 -22.79 -10.04 -11.26
N VAL A 14 -23.68 -9.65 -12.17
CA VAL A 14 -24.24 -10.59 -13.17
C VAL A 14 -23.14 -11.11 -14.09
N ASP A 15 -22.20 -10.25 -14.48
CA ASP A 15 -21.12 -10.61 -15.36
C ASP A 15 -20.11 -11.56 -14.70
N ALA A 16 -19.68 -11.27 -13.46
CA ALA A 16 -18.84 -12.17 -12.67
C ALA A 16 -19.48 -13.57 -12.53
N ARG A 17 -20.79 -13.62 -12.22
CA ARG A 17 -21.55 -14.89 -12.18
C ARG A 17 -21.58 -15.60 -13.52
N ARG A 18 -21.77 -14.87 -14.61
CA ARG A 18 -21.78 -15.41 -15.97
C ARG A 18 -20.43 -16.02 -16.32
N ARG A 19 -19.32 -15.32 -16.03
CA ARG A 19 -17.95 -15.75 -16.31
C ARG A 19 -17.60 -17.03 -15.54
N ALA A 20 -17.83 -17.05 -14.23
CA ALA A 20 -17.58 -18.24 -13.42
C ALA A 20 -18.38 -19.48 -13.87
N ARG A 21 -19.61 -19.29 -14.38
CA ARG A 21 -20.47 -20.38 -14.89
C ARG A 21 -20.09 -20.91 -16.26
N ARG A 22 -19.21 -20.25 -17.01
CA ARG A 22 -18.73 -20.74 -18.33
C ARG A 22 -17.85 -21.97 -18.20
N PHE A 23 -17.17 -22.12 -17.07
CA PHE A 23 -16.25 -23.22 -16.81
C PHE A 23 -16.96 -24.39 -16.14
N ALA A 24 -16.57 -25.61 -16.49
CA ALA A 24 -17.07 -26.81 -15.81
C ALA A 24 -16.59 -26.83 -14.35
N ALA A 25 -17.31 -27.49 -13.44
CA ALA A 25 -16.95 -27.51 -12.02
C ALA A 25 -15.57 -28.14 -11.72
N HIS A 26 -15.08 -29.01 -12.60
CA HIS A 26 -13.79 -29.72 -12.51
C HIS A 26 -12.70 -29.08 -13.39
N ASP A 27 -12.98 -27.93 -14.00
CA ASP A 27 -11.98 -27.18 -14.77
C ASP A 27 -11.07 -26.44 -13.79
N HIS A 28 -9.80 -26.83 -13.72
CA HIS A 28 -8.78 -26.22 -12.86
C HIS A 28 -7.78 -25.38 -13.66
N SER A 29 -8.19 -24.88 -14.83
CA SER A 29 -7.39 -23.89 -15.55
C SER A 29 -7.27 -22.61 -14.73
N THR A 30 -6.15 -21.90 -14.90
CA THR A 30 -5.90 -20.61 -14.26
C THR A 30 -7.03 -19.62 -14.51
N GLU A 31 -7.63 -19.64 -15.70
CA GLU A 31 -8.76 -18.78 -16.05
C GLU A 31 -10.03 -19.15 -15.27
N ALA A 32 -10.35 -20.44 -15.16
CA ALA A 32 -11.49 -20.92 -14.39
C ALA A 32 -11.35 -20.60 -12.90
N ASP A 33 -10.16 -20.83 -12.32
CA ASP A 33 -9.89 -20.52 -10.92
C ASP A 33 -9.94 -19.02 -10.64
N ARG A 34 -9.37 -18.20 -11.52
CA ARG A 34 -9.46 -16.74 -11.43
C ARG A 34 -10.92 -16.26 -11.49
N ALA A 35 -11.72 -16.75 -12.44
CA ALA A 35 -13.12 -16.36 -12.57
C ALA A 35 -13.96 -16.74 -11.34
N ARG A 36 -13.68 -17.89 -10.71
CA ARG A 36 -14.33 -18.31 -9.46
C ARG A 36 -13.87 -17.47 -8.27
N GLN A 37 -12.58 -17.15 -8.18
CA GLN A 37 -12.05 -16.27 -7.15
C GLN A 37 -12.70 -14.89 -7.23
N GLU A 38 -12.73 -14.28 -8.40
CA GLU A 38 -13.37 -12.98 -8.63
C GLU A 38 -14.85 -13.02 -8.24
N LEU A 39 -15.59 -14.07 -8.61
CA LEU A 39 -16.97 -14.24 -8.17
C LEU A 39 -17.09 -14.30 -6.64
N ALA A 40 -16.23 -15.07 -5.96
CA ALA A 40 -16.25 -15.19 -4.51
C ALA A 40 -15.99 -13.83 -3.82
N GLU A 41 -15.06 -13.04 -4.34
CA GLU A 41 -14.74 -11.69 -3.85
C GLU A 41 -15.94 -10.73 -4.04
N VAL A 42 -16.56 -10.75 -5.22
CA VAL A 42 -17.77 -9.95 -5.52
C VAL A 42 -18.93 -10.34 -4.60
N GLU A 43 -19.16 -11.64 -4.39
CA GLU A 43 -20.25 -12.11 -3.53
C GLU A 43 -20.00 -11.79 -2.05
N ALA A 44 -18.76 -11.86 -1.58
CA ALA A 44 -18.38 -11.43 -0.24
C ALA A 44 -18.62 -9.94 -0.02
N TRP A 45 -18.24 -9.11 -1.01
CA TRP A 45 -18.50 -7.66 -0.97
C TRP A 45 -19.99 -7.34 -0.93
N GLU A 46 -20.78 -7.91 -1.85
CA GLU A 46 -22.22 -7.64 -1.91
C GLU A 46 -22.96 -8.21 -0.68
N LYS A 47 -22.45 -9.27 -0.05
CA LYS A 47 -22.97 -9.77 1.22
C LYS A 47 -22.82 -8.74 2.33
N ARG A 48 -21.66 -8.07 2.46
CA ARG A 48 -21.47 -6.97 3.44
C ARG A 48 -22.27 -5.72 3.08
N ARG A 49 -22.40 -5.41 1.78
CA ARG A 49 -23.16 -4.24 1.30
C ARG A 49 -24.67 -4.36 1.48
N ARG A 50 -25.22 -5.57 1.49
CA ARG A 50 -26.67 -5.81 1.51
C ARG A 50 -27.37 -5.03 2.64
N GLY A 51 -28.33 -4.19 2.25
CA GLY A 51 -29.10 -3.37 3.19
C GLY A 51 -28.41 -2.09 3.68
N ARG A 52 -27.19 -1.81 3.21
CA ARG A 52 -26.40 -0.63 3.58
C ARG A 52 -26.29 0.33 2.39
N ALA A 53 -26.49 1.62 2.65
CA ALA A 53 -26.24 2.66 1.66
C ALA A 53 -24.74 2.98 1.64
N VAL A 54 -23.98 2.20 0.87
CA VAL A 54 -22.51 2.31 0.77
C VAL A 54 -22.07 2.35 -0.68
N ARG A 55 -21.06 3.18 -0.96
CA ARG A 55 -20.39 3.35 -2.24
C ARG A 55 -18.88 3.45 -2.01
N LEU A 56 -18.10 2.92 -2.96
CA LEU A 56 -16.65 3.12 -2.98
C LEU A 56 -16.34 4.50 -3.57
N TRP A 57 -15.46 5.22 -2.90
CA TRP A 57 -15.00 6.54 -3.30
C TRP A 57 -13.48 6.57 -3.39
N VAL A 58 -13.00 7.45 -4.24
CA VAL A 58 -11.58 7.78 -4.42
C VAL A 58 -11.40 9.26 -4.15
N ALA A 59 -10.60 9.60 -3.14
CA ALA A 59 -10.13 10.96 -2.89
C ALA A 59 -8.72 11.14 -3.45
N TYR A 60 -8.46 12.31 -4.02
CA TYR A 60 -7.14 12.75 -4.40
C TYR A 60 -6.71 13.84 -3.43
N VAL A 61 -5.71 13.54 -2.62
CA VAL A 61 -5.21 14.38 -1.54
C VAL A 61 -3.86 14.96 -1.95
N GLU A 62 -3.82 16.24 -2.24
CA GLU A 62 -2.59 16.98 -2.45
C GLU A 62 -1.93 17.27 -1.10
N VAL A 63 -0.63 17.00 -1.01
CA VAL A 63 0.22 17.37 0.12
C VAL A 63 1.36 18.21 -0.41
N ARG A 64 1.64 19.34 0.26
CA ARG A 64 2.77 20.21 -0.05
C ARG A 64 3.76 20.23 1.11
N VAL A 65 5.05 20.26 0.80
CA VAL A 65 6.15 20.32 1.77
C VAL A 65 7.25 21.27 1.30
N ALA A 66 8.01 21.82 2.23
CA ALA A 66 9.35 22.33 1.91
C ALA A 66 10.34 21.16 1.88
N ALA A 67 11.22 21.12 0.89
CA ALA A 67 12.33 20.17 0.83
C ALA A 67 13.55 20.77 0.13
N LEU A 68 14.74 20.29 0.48
CA LEU A 68 16.02 20.75 -0.09
C LEU A 68 16.17 20.37 -1.57
N ASP A 69 15.71 19.18 -1.92
CA ASP A 69 15.89 18.57 -3.23
C ASP A 69 14.82 17.48 -3.46
N ALA A 70 14.87 16.84 -4.63
CA ALA A 70 13.92 15.78 -4.97
C ALA A 70 14.03 14.53 -4.06
N ALA A 71 15.21 14.25 -3.50
CA ALA A 71 15.43 13.09 -2.63
C ALA A 71 14.81 13.32 -1.25
N ASP A 72 15.02 14.50 -0.67
CA ASP A 72 14.36 14.96 0.55
C ASP A 72 12.83 15.01 0.36
N ALA A 73 12.36 15.57 -0.77
CA ALA A 73 10.94 15.57 -1.11
C ALA A 73 10.36 14.15 -1.16
N HIS A 74 11.11 13.17 -1.71
CA HIS A 74 10.70 11.77 -1.73
C HIS A 74 10.55 11.18 -0.33
N VAL A 75 11.51 11.42 0.58
CA VAL A 75 11.42 11.00 1.98
C VAL A 75 10.17 11.58 2.64
N ARG A 76 9.88 12.86 2.40
CA ARG A 76 8.75 13.57 3.03
C ARG A 76 7.36 13.26 2.46
N LEU A 77 7.26 12.94 1.17
CA LEU A 77 5.97 12.83 0.44
C LEU A 77 5.63 11.42 -0.06
N ALA A 78 6.63 10.56 -0.29
CA ALA A 78 6.44 9.27 -0.94
C ALA A 78 7.01 8.08 -0.15
N GLY A 79 7.81 8.34 0.89
CA GLY A 79 8.21 7.33 1.88
C GLY A 79 7.07 6.98 2.85
N TYR A 80 7.42 6.59 4.07
CA TYR A 80 6.46 6.31 5.16
C TYR A 80 5.99 7.59 5.90
N LEU A 81 6.17 8.76 5.30
CA LEU A 81 5.74 10.05 5.85
C LEU A 81 4.58 10.62 5.04
N ARG A 82 3.68 11.34 5.72
CA ARG A 82 2.61 12.17 5.11
C ARG A 82 1.66 11.46 4.16
N HIS A 83 1.48 10.15 4.33
CA HIS A 83 0.41 9.40 3.69
C HIS A 83 -0.86 9.41 4.56
N PRO A 84 -2.04 9.16 3.97
CA PRO A 84 -3.29 9.07 4.71
C PRO A 84 -3.35 7.78 5.55
N TYR A 85 -4.00 7.86 6.71
CA TYR A 85 -4.22 6.73 7.61
C TYR A 85 -5.72 6.43 7.71
N HIS A 86 -6.07 5.17 7.55
CA HIS A 86 -7.42 4.68 7.80
C HIS A 86 -7.65 4.50 9.31
N ARG A 87 -8.91 4.29 9.72
CA ARG A 87 -9.28 3.99 11.10
C ARG A 87 -8.57 2.73 11.60
N ILE A 88 -8.38 1.76 10.72
CA ILE A 88 -7.63 0.53 11.01
C ILE A 88 -6.10 0.72 11.00
N GLY A 89 -5.61 1.93 10.72
CA GLY A 89 -4.19 2.29 10.66
C GLY A 89 -3.66 2.38 9.23
N ASP A 90 -2.34 2.29 9.08
CA ASP A 90 -1.68 2.23 7.78
C ASP A 90 -2.10 0.98 7.00
N THR A 91 -2.66 1.18 5.81
CA THR A 91 -3.07 0.11 4.90
C THR A 91 -2.64 0.44 3.48
N PRO A 92 -1.42 0.05 3.07
CA PRO A 92 -0.85 0.41 1.76
C PRO A 92 -1.65 -0.06 0.54
N GLY A 93 -2.61 -0.98 0.70
CA GLY A 93 -3.52 -1.38 -0.36
C GLY A 93 -4.65 -0.38 -0.63
N LEU A 94 -4.85 0.62 0.24
CA LEU A 94 -5.96 1.59 0.16
C LEU A 94 -5.52 2.96 -0.36
N TYR A 95 -4.24 3.14 -0.67
CA TYR A 95 -3.76 4.37 -1.24
C TYR A 95 -2.60 4.15 -2.22
N VAL A 96 -2.40 5.15 -3.09
CA VAL A 96 -1.26 5.24 -3.99
C VAL A 96 -0.64 6.62 -3.80
N LEU A 97 0.66 6.67 -3.50
CA LEU A 97 1.40 7.91 -3.35
C LEU A 97 1.89 8.39 -4.73
N GLY A 98 1.60 9.64 -5.07
CA GLY A 98 2.18 10.28 -6.24
C GLY A 98 3.67 10.57 -6.05
N GLY A 99 4.39 10.71 -7.16
CA GLY A 99 5.76 11.20 -7.15
C GLY A 99 5.83 12.67 -6.69
N PRO A 100 6.91 13.08 -6.00
CA PRO A 100 7.10 14.48 -5.66
C PRO A 100 7.41 15.32 -6.90
N GLU A 101 6.72 16.46 -7.04
CA GLU A 101 6.91 17.43 -8.12
C GLU A 101 7.16 18.82 -7.53
N PRO A 102 8.02 19.65 -8.14
CA PRO A 102 8.15 21.06 -7.75
C PRO A 102 6.80 21.79 -7.87
N ALA A 103 6.49 22.63 -6.89
CA ALA A 103 5.29 23.47 -6.88
C ALA A 103 5.70 24.95 -6.92
N ALA A 104 5.33 25.65 -7.98
CA ALA A 104 5.61 27.07 -8.15
C ALA A 104 4.49 27.97 -7.62
N ASP A 105 3.28 27.42 -7.44
CA ASP A 105 2.05 28.12 -7.09
C ASP A 105 1.79 28.12 -5.57
N VAL A 106 2.74 28.62 -4.78
CA VAL A 106 2.59 28.70 -3.31
C VAL A 106 2.43 30.15 -2.85
N SER A 107 1.42 30.42 -2.02
CA SER A 107 1.27 31.75 -1.40
C SER A 107 2.41 32.00 -0.42
N GLU A 108 2.75 33.26 -0.15
CA GLU A 108 3.81 33.60 0.81
C GLU A 108 3.50 33.05 2.22
N GLN A 109 2.23 33.11 2.64
CA GLN A 109 1.78 32.58 3.91
C GLN A 109 1.92 31.05 4.00
N ASP A 110 1.52 30.34 2.94
CA ASP A 110 1.68 28.88 2.88
C ASP A 110 3.17 28.51 2.83
N TRP A 111 3.98 29.27 2.10
CA TRP A 111 5.41 29.03 2.00
C TRP A 111 6.11 29.18 3.36
N GLU A 112 5.81 30.24 4.08
CA GLU A 112 6.30 30.49 5.44
C GLU A 112 5.89 29.34 6.39
N ARG A 113 4.66 28.85 6.29
CA ARG A 113 4.20 27.67 7.05
C ARG A 113 4.99 26.41 6.68
N LEU A 114 5.16 26.13 5.39
CA LEU A 114 5.89 24.95 4.90
C LEU A 114 7.38 24.99 5.29
N ARG A 115 8.00 26.18 5.31
CA ARG A 115 9.38 26.36 5.78
C ARG A 115 9.52 26.05 7.27
N ARG A 116 8.59 26.53 8.11
CA ARG A 116 8.59 26.24 9.56
C ARG A 116 8.32 24.76 9.86
N ASP A 117 7.63 24.08 8.98
CA ASP A 117 7.39 22.64 9.03
C ASP A 117 8.64 21.80 8.65
N TYR A 118 9.71 22.42 8.14
CA TYR A 118 10.97 21.73 7.91
C TYR A 118 11.70 21.43 9.23
N PRO A 119 12.10 20.17 9.52
CA PRO A 119 12.75 19.85 10.77
C PRO A 119 14.19 20.37 10.78
N ALA A 120 14.48 21.30 11.69
CA ALA A 120 15.80 21.90 11.84
C ALA A 120 16.91 20.85 12.08
N THR A 121 16.61 19.78 12.81
CA THR A 121 17.55 18.66 13.03
C THR A 121 17.94 17.95 11.73
N ALA A 122 17.05 17.87 10.74
CA ALA A 122 17.42 17.30 9.44
C ALA A 122 18.39 18.19 8.67
N LEU A 123 18.28 19.53 8.80
CA LEU A 123 19.25 20.46 8.22
C LEU A 123 20.65 20.24 8.78
N SER A 124 20.78 19.94 10.08
CA SER A 124 22.06 19.60 10.72
C SER A 124 22.70 18.33 10.16
N HIS A 125 21.89 17.45 9.56
CA HIS A 125 22.34 16.18 8.97
C HIS A 125 22.27 16.17 7.44
N ARG A 126 22.11 17.33 6.78
CA ARG A 126 21.92 17.42 5.31
C ARG A 126 23.02 16.75 4.47
N GLY A 127 24.22 16.59 5.03
CA GLY A 127 25.36 15.94 4.39
C GLY A 127 25.37 14.41 4.49
N ASP A 128 24.53 13.83 5.35
CA ASP A 128 24.43 12.39 5.54
C ASP A 128 23.15 11.88 4.87
N ARG A 129 23.30 11.27 3.69
CA ARG A 129 22.19 10.74 2.89
C ARG A 129 22.15 9.21 2.89
N GLU A 130 22.81 8.58 3.86
CA GLU A 130 22.73 7.14 4.01
C GLU A 130 21.28 6.73 4.29
N PRO A 131 20.75 5.68 3.62
CA PRO A 131 19.42 5.15 3.93
C PRO A 131 19.29 4.83 5.42
N TYR A 132 18.19 5.27 6.03
CA TYR A 132 17.95 5.16 7.47
C TYR A 132 18.98 5.90 8.34
N GLY A 133 19.80 6.78 7.76
CA GLY A 133 20.80 7.60 8.43
C GLY A 133 20.21 8.69 9.34
N PRO A 134 21.05 9.49 10.02
CA PRO A 134 20.66 10.64 10.84
C PRO A 134 19.70 11.63 10.17
N PHE A 135 19.88 11.90 8.87
CA PHE A 135 18.99 12.80 8.11
C PHE A 135 17.56 12.27 8.07
N GLU A 136 17.39 11.03 7.62
CA GLU A 136 16.09 10.38 7.51
C GLU A 136 15.46 10.20 8.89
N ARG A 137 16.24 9.75 9.89
CA ARG A 137 15.83 9.66 11.30
C ARG A 137 15.24 10.96 11.84
N ALA A 138 15.85 12.10 11.52
CA ALA A 138 15.36 13.41 11.95
C ALA A 138 13.98 13.75 11.35
N HIS A 139 13.74 13.41 10.08
CA HIS A 139 12.42 13.57 9.46
C HIS A 139 11.37 12.66 10.12
N VAL A 140 11.72 11.38 10.36
CA VAL A 140 10.83 10.40 11.00
C VAL A 140 10.43 10.86 12.39
N ALA A 141 11.41 11.22 13.21
CA ALA A 141 11.19 11.65 14.59
C ALA A 141 10.30 12.90 14.63
N ALA A 142 10.60 13.91 13.80
CA ALA A 142 9.83 15.14 13.74
C ALA A 142 8.37 14.89 13.33
N TYR A 143 8.13 14.01 12.35
CA TYR A 143 6.78 13.69 11.90
C TYR A 143 5.99 12.86 12.92
N ALA A 144 6.62 11.84 13.53
CA ALA A 144 5.99 11.06 14.59
C ALA A 144 5.62 11.92 15.80
N ASP A 145 6.47 12.89 16.16
CA ASP A 145 6.17 13.86 17.22
C ASP A 145 5.04 14.80 16.83
N ALA A 146 4.95 15.21 15.56
CA ALA A 146 3.86 16.03 15.05
C ALA A 146 2.50 15.33 15.14
N LEU A 147 2.45 14.06 14.73
CA LEU A 147 1.27 13.19 14.89
C LEU A 147 0.87 13.06 16.36
N SER A 148 1.85 12.85 17.25
CA SER A 148 1.64 12.75 18.70
C SER A 148 1.10 14.05 19.31
N ARG A 149 1.63 15.20 18.89
CA ARG A 149 1.13 16.52 19.31
C ARG A 149 -0.32 16.74 18.88
N CYS A 150 -0.65 16.41 17.63
CA CYS A 150 -2.02 16.53 17.12
C CYS A 150 -2.99 15.60 17.88
N HIS A 151 -2.58 14.34 18.09
CA HIS A 151 -3.32 13.39 18.93
C HIS A 151 -3.64 13.99 20.32
N HIS A 152 -2.64 14.49 21.04
CA HIS A 152 -2.84 15.08 22.36
C HIS A 152 -3.72 16.32 22.33
N ALA A 153 -3.56 17.19 21.32
CA ALA A 153 -4.39 18.39 21.18
C ALA A 153 -5.87 18.04 21.03
N LEU A 154 -6.18 17.07 20.15
CA LEU A 154 -7.55 16.60 19.91
C LEU A 154 -8.14 15.85 21.10
N ALA A 155 -7.34 15.00 21.77
CA ALA A 155 -7.76 14.29 22.97
C ALA A 155 -8.12 15.25 24.13
N CYS A 156 -7.45 16.40 24.21
CA CYS A 156 -7.74 17.47 25.16
C CYS A 156 -8.83 18.45 24.68
N GLY A 157 -9.52 18.18 23.56
CA GLY A 157 -10.63 18.99 23.05
C GLY A 157 -10.21 20.28 22.32
N LYS A 158 -8.94 20.45 21.95
CA LYS A 158 -8.52 21.58 21.11
C LYS A 158 -8.91 21.32 19.65
N ARG A 159 -9.52 22.30 18.99
CA ARG A 159 -9.87 22.18 17.57
C ARG A 159 -8.63 22.38 16.68
N PRO A 160 -8.44 21.56 15.63
CA PRO A 160 -7.45 21.82 14.61
C PRO A 160 -7.90 23.02 13.76
N HIS A 161 -6.96 23.83 13.33
CA HIS A 161 -7.22 24.95 12.42
C HIS A 161 -7.54 24.40 11.02
N ASP A 162 -8.71 24.69 10.44
CA ASP A 162 -9.10 24.27 9.09
C ASP A 162 -8.91 25.41 8.08
N PRO A 163 -7.91 25.35 7.20
CA PRO A 163 -7.67 26.38 6.18
C PRO A 163 -8.50 26.21 4.88
N GLN A 164 -9.36 25.20 4.73
CA GLN A 164 -9.92 24.82 3.42
C GLN A 164 -11.32 25.36 3.06
N ALA A 165 -11.75 26.48 3.63
CA ALA A 165 -12.96 27.16 3.16
C ALA A 165 -12.68 28.00 1.88
N THR A 166 -12.68 27.36 0.69
CA THR A 166 -13.16 27.82 -0.65
C THR A 166 -12.29 27.48 -1.89
N SER A 167 -13.02 27.11 -2.96
CA SER A 167 -12.78 27.24 -4.41
C SER A 167 -11.82 26.28 -5.16
N VAL A 168 -12.35 25.74 -6.27
CA VAL A 168 -11.89 24.60 -7.08
C VAL A 168 -11.57 25.08 -8.50
N ARG A 169 -10.45 24.64 -9.09
CA ARG A 169 -10.27 24.50 -10.55
C ARG A 169 -9.40 23.29 -10.90
N ARG A 170 -9.76 22.66 -12.02
CA ARG A 170 -9.49 21.28 -12.50
C ARG A 170 -8.29 21.23 -13.46
N VAL A 171 -7.48 20.16 -13.41
CA VAL A 171 -6.63 19.70 -14.54
C VAL A 171 -6.53 18.16 -14.50
N ASP A 172 -6.59 17.54 -15.67
CA ASP A 172 -6.72 16.09 -15.90
C ASP A 172 -5.38 15.33 -16.06
N ASN A 173 -5.41 14.08 -15.56
CA ASN A 173 -4.76 12.81 -15.95
C ASN A 173 -3.25 12.67 -16.26
N ALA A 174 -2.58 11.83 -15.44
CA ALA A 174 -1.61 10.81 -15.89
C ALA A 174 -1.61 9.59 -14.92
N SER A 175 -1.37 8.41 -15.48
CA SER A 175 -1.46 7.07 -14.83
C SER A 175 -0.39 6.83 -13.75
N PRO A 176 -0.73 6.22 -12.60
CA PRO A 176 0.25 5.91 -11.54
C PRO A 176 0.90 4.52 -11.73
N THR A 177 2.22 4.49 -11.76
CA THR A 177 3.00 3.27 -11.47
C THR A 177 3.00 3.03 -9.97
N THR A 178 2.72 1.78 -9.58
CA THR A 178 2.60 1.31 -8.20
C THR A 178 3.93 1.40 -7.45
N GLY A 179 4.03 2.29 -6.47
CA GLY A 179 5.18 2.50 -5.57
C GLY A 179 5.51 1.35 -4.60
N ARG A 180 5.08 0.12 -4.89
CA ARG A 180 5.32 -1.05 -4.02
C ARG A 180 6.59 -1.83 -4.40
N ALA A 181 7.32 -1.42 -5.43
CA ALA A 181 8.49 -2.13 -5.95
C ALA A 181 9.87 -1.55 -5.57
N ARG A 182 9.97 -0.52 -4.72
CA ARG A 182 11.28 0.05 -4.31
C ARG A 182 11.74 -0.27 -2.88
N LEU A 183 10.92 -0.95 -2.09
CA LEU A 183 11.27 -1.33 -0.72
C LEU A 183 11.73 -2.79 -0.56
N LEU A 184 11.82 -3.57 -1.66
CA LEU A 184 12.21 -4.99 -1.63
C LEU A 184 13.24 -5.37 -2.71
N ALA A 185 14.03 -4.43 -3.23
CA ALA A 185 15.12 -4.79 -4.13
C ALA A 185 16.19 -5.63 -3.38
N PRO A 186 16.72 -6.71 -3.98
CA PRO A 186 17.79 -7.50 -3.38
C PRO A 186 19.03 -6.64 -3.10
N PRO A 187 19.87 -7.02 -2.12
CA PRO A 187 21.15 -6.35 -1.89
C PRO A 187 22.05 -6.61 -3.11
N GLY A 188 22.33 -5.56 -3.89
CA GLY A 188 23.15 -5.66 -5.11
C GLY A 188 22.87 -4.59 -6.17
N GLU A 189 21.67 -3.98 -6.18
CA GLU A 189 21.32 -2.90 -7.13
C GLU A 189 21.27 -1.49 -6.47
N ARG A 190 22.00 -1.30 -5.36
CA ARG A 190 22.10 0.00 -4.65
C ARG A 190 23.21 0.91 -5.16
N VAL A 191 23.63 0.76 -6.41
CA VAL A 191 24.40 1.80 -7.09
C VAL A 191 23.48 2.39 -8.14
N GLU A 192 22.49 3.18 -7.72
CA GLU A 192 21.65 3.93 -8.66
C GLU A 192 22.53 4.95 -9.42
N PRO A 193 22.65 4.87 -10.76
CA PRO A 193 23.22 5.95 -11.57
C PRO A 193 22.41 7.25 -11.45
N ALA A 194 21.20 7.18 -10.89
CA ALA A 194 20.33 8.33 -10.63
C ALA A 194 20.77 9.20 -9.44
N LEU A 195 21.71 8.76 -8.59
CA LEU A 195 22.34 9.59 -7.55
C LEU A 195 23.39 10.54 -8.14
N ALA A 196 24.12 10.10 -9.17
CA ALA A 196 25.16 10.89 -9.82
C ALA A 196 24.62 11.94 -10.81
N ALA A 197 23.40 11.75 -11.34
CA ALA A 197 22.77 12.67 -12.30
C ALA A 197 22.06 13.88 -11.64
N ARG A 198 22.02 13.94 -10.29
CA ARG A 198 21.41 15.03 -9.54
C ARG A 198 22.48 16.08 -9.29
N GLY A 199 22.47 17.13 -10.13
CA GLY A 199 23.44 18.22 -10.11
C GLY A 199 23.68 18.85 -8.72
N PRO A 200 24.62 19.80 -8.62
CA PRO A 200 25.12 20.29 -7.33
C PRO A 200 24.01 20.78 -6.39
N PHE A 201 24.21 20.57 -5.09
CA PHE A 201 23.36 21.07 -4.03
C PHE A 201 23.03 22.55 -4.25
N PRO A 202 21.76 22.96 -4.25
CA PRO A 202 21.45 24.36 -4.16
C PRO A 202 21.91 24.87 -2.77
N GLY A 203 22.44 26.08 -2.71
CA GLY A 203 23.12 26.65 -1.54
C GLY A 203 22.26 26.71 -0.28
N GLU A 204 22.87 27.16 0.83
CA GLU A 204 22.41 27.00 2.22
C GLU A 204 20.99 27.51 2.57
N ASP A 205 20.28 28.16 1.63
CA ASP A 205 18.93 28.73 1.75
C ASP A 205 17.84 28.10 0.88
N ALA A 206 18.14 27.10 0.04
CA ALA A 206 17.24 26.72 -1.04
C ALA A 206 16.24 25.61 -0.68
N LEU A 207 15.42 25.81 0.37
CA LEU A 207 14.18 25.04 0.44
C LEU A 207 13.31 25.42 -0.77
N ALA A 208 12.78 24.42 -1.47
CA ALA A 208 11.76 24.60 -2.49
C ALA A 208 10.43 23.98 -2.03
N CYS A 209 9.32 24.47 -2.59
CA CYS A 209 8.02 23.85 -2.38
C CYS A 209 7.89 22.64 -3.31
N TRP A 210 7.50 21.51 -2.75
CA TRP A 210 7.21 20.27 -3.47
C TRP A 210 5.79 19.85 -3.15
N ARG A 211 5.14 19.20 -4.11
CA ARG A 211 3.81 18.62 -3.94
C ARG A 211 3.78 17.15 -4.35
N SER A 212 2.84 16.41 -3.80
CA SER A 212 2.43 15.10 -4.31
C SER A 212 0.91 14.98 -4.17
N VAL A 213 0.28 14.25 -5.10
CA VAL A 213 -1.15 13.94 -5.06
C VAL A 213 -1.30 12.46 -4.77
N HIS A 214 -1.89 12.14 -3.63
CA HIS A 214 -2.15 10.78 -3.18
C HIS A 214 -3.56 10.36 -3.57
N ARG A 215 -3.72 9.18 -4.16
CA ARG A 215 -5.02 8.56 -4.41
C ARG A 215 -5.39 7.70 -3.21
N VAL A 216 -6.60 7.83 -2.67
CA VAL A 216 -7.05 7.14 -1.45
C VAL A 216 -8.43 6.54 -1.68
N HIS A 217 -8.57 5.24 -1.44
CA HIS A 217 -9.83 4.51 -1.55
C HIS A 217 -10.52 4.41 -0.20
N PHE A 218 -11.81 4.69 -0.13
CA PHE A 218 -12.59 4.54 1.10
C PHE A 218 -14.06 4.28 0.81
N LEU A 219 -14.76 3.65 1.75
CA LEU A 219 -16.20 3.48 1.68
C LEU A 219 -16.90 4.63 2.40
N SER A 220 -18.00 5.10 1.84
CA SER A 220 -18.87 6.07 2.49
C SER A 220 -20.30 5.96 1.97
N HIS A 221 -21.20 6.77 2.53
CA HIS A 221 -22.54 6.91 2.00
C HIS A 221 -22.49 7.38 0.52
N PRO A 222 -23.43 6.97 -0.35
CA PRO A 222 -23.48 7.37 -1.77
C PRO A 222 -23.64 8.88 -2.02
N VAL A 223 -23.86 9.68 -0.98
CA VAL A 223 -24.03 11.13 -1.08
C VAL A 223 -22.67 11.80 -0.98
N GLU A 224 -22.33 12.62 -1.98
CA GLU A 224 -21.01 13.26 -2.08
C GLU A 224 -20.65 14.07 -0.82
N ALA A 225 -21.61 14.73 -0.17
CA ALA A 225 -21.36 15.47 1.07
C ALA A 225 -20.81 14.58 2.21
N ALA A 226 -21.34 13.37 2.36
CA ALA A 226 -20.86 12.40 3.34
C ALA A 226 -19.47 11.86 2.95
N ALA A 227 -19.29 11.53 1.67
CA ALA A 227 -18.00 11.10 1.14
C ALA A 227 -16.92 12.18 1.32
N ARG A 228 -17.26 13.45 1.10
CA ARG A 228 -16.38 14.60 1.34
C ARG A 228 -16.04 14.77 2.81
N GLY A 229 -16.98 14.52 3.72
CA GLY A 229 -16.71 14.46 5.16
C GLY A 229 -15.67 13.40 5.51
N ARG A 230 -15.84 12.18 4.98
CA ARG A 230 -14.88 11.08 5.18
C ARG A 230 -13.52 11.37 4.56
N ALA A 231 -13.48 11.90 3.34
CA ALA A 231 -12.25 12.31 2.68
C ALA A 231 -11.49 13.40 3.47
N ARG A 232 -12.20 14.34 4.10
CA ARG A 232 -11.58 15.37 4.96
C ARG A 232 -10.94 14.76 6.19
N GLU A 233 -11.58 13.75 6.75
CA GLU A 233 -11.02 13.03 7.88
C GLU A 233 -9.71 12.32 7.51
N LEU A 234 -9.68 11.62 6.36
CA LEU A 234 -8.47 10.97 5.84
C LEU A 234 -7.37 11.99 5.51
N ALA A 235 -7.72 13.13 4.90
CA ALA A 235 -6.76 14.19 4.64
C ALA A 235 -6.21 14.84 5.93
N ALA A 236 -7.02 14.89 6.99
CA ALA A 236 -6.64 15.43 8.29
C ALA A 236 -5.68 14.54 9.08
N THR A 237 -5.44 13.28 8.65
CA THR A 237 -4.37 12.45 9.23
C THR A 237 -2.98 12.86 8.77
N ILE A 238 -2.89 13.71 7.75
CA ILE A 238 -1.63 14.24 7.23
C ILE A 238 -1.41 15.61 7.86
N VAL A 239 -0.41 15.73 8.74
CA VAL A 239 -0.19 16.93 9.56
C VAL A 239 1.17 17.58 9.32
N ASP A 240 1.27 18.88 9.58
CA ASP A 240 2.55 19.58 9.66
C ASP A 240 3.21 19.43 11.04
N GLY A 241 4.41 19.97 11.20
CA GLY A 241 5.18 19.97 12.44
C GLY A 241 4.44 20.56 13.65
N SER A 242 3.45 21.43 13.45
CA SER A 242 2.60 21.97 14.52
C SER A 242 1.43 21.04 14.90
N GLY A 243 1.17 20.01 14.08
CA GLY A 243 0.02 19.13 14.18
C GLY A 243 -1.20 19.63 13.41
N ALA A 244 -1.09 20.68 12.59
CA ALA A 244 -2.21 21.17 11.79
C ALA A 244 -2.36 20.36 10.49
N PRO A 245 -3.60 20.10 10.00
CA PRO A 245 -3.82 19.38 8.76
C PRO A 245 -3.12 20.03 7.54
N LEU A 246 -2.45 19.20 6.76
CA LEU A 246 -1.78 19.58 5.50
C LEU A 246 -2.48 19.04 4.25
N GLY A 247 -3.15 17.89 4.34
CA GLY A 247 -3.77 17.25 3.19
C GLY A 247 -4.92 18.08 2.61
N ARG A 248 -4.91 18.31 1.30
CA ARG A 248 -5.96 19.02 0.56
C ARG A 248 -6.66 18.11 -0.43
N ILE A 249 -7.98 18.00 -0.31
CA ILE A 249 -8.78 17.25 -1.28
C ILE A 249 -8.88 18.09 -2.56
N VAL A 250 -8.21 17.66 -3.62
CA VAL A 250 -8.25 18.31 -4.93
C VAL A 250 -9.28 17.68 -5.86
N ARG A 251 -9.62 16.41 -5.64
CA ARG A 251 -10.62 15.66 -6.42
C ARG A 251 -11.27 14.57 -5.58
N LEU A 252 -12.54 14.30 -5.84
CA LEU A 252 -13.33 13.24 -5.20
C LEU A 252 -14.23 12.61 -6.24
N GLU A 253 -14.14 11.30 -6.41
CA GLU A 253 -14.83 10.55 -7.46
C GLU A 253 -15.39 9.24 -6.91
N PRO A 254 -16.57 8.80 -7.35
CA PRO A 254 -17.02 7.45 -7.08
C PRO A 254 -16.26 6.41 -7.93
N GLU A 255 -16.05 5.22 -7.39
CA GLU A 255 -15.51 4.06 -8.11
C GLU A 255 -16.61 2.98 -8.16
N ASP A 256 -17.44 3.05 -9.19
CA ASP A 256 -18.61 2.16 -9.36
C ASP A 256 -18.33 0.93 -10.22
N GLY A 257 -17.05 0.70 -10.55
CA GLY A 257 -16.64 -0.27 -11.54
C GLY A 257 -16.59 0.35 -12.95
N HIS A 258 -15.91 -0.35 -13.85
CA HIS A 258 -15.64 0.13 -15.19
C HIS A 258 -15.64 -1.05 -16.17
N PRO A 259 -15.85 -0.81 -17.48
CA PRO A 259 -15.61 -1.84 -18.48
C PRO A 259 -14.11 -2.19 -18.48
N GLY A 260 -13.81 -3.47 -18.24
CA GLY A 260 -12.46 -4.03 -18.36
C GLY A 260 -12.11 -4.41 -19.80
N GLU A 261 -10.87 -4.86 -19.99
CA GLU A 261 -10.40 -5.36 -21.29
C GLU A 261 -11.24 -6.57 -21.75
N GLY A 262 -11.59 -6.63 -23.03
CA GLY A 262 -12.47 -7.69 -23.54
C GLY A 262 -13.96 -7.51 -23.22
N GLY A 263 -14.38 -6.33 -22.75
CA GLY A 263 -15.79 -5.94 -22.66
C GLY A 263 -16.56 -6.51 -21.47
N HIS A 264 -15.86 -7.10 -20.50
CA HIS A 264 -16.45 -7.51 -19.22
C HIS A 264 -16.54 -6.30 -18.27
N TRP A 265 -17.39 -6.38 -17.25
CA TRP A 265 -17.49 -5.32 -16.24
C TRP A 265 -16.67 -5.68 -15.01
N VAL A 266 -15.75 -4.79 -14.63
CA VAL A 266 -14.91 -4.92 -13.43
C VAL A 266 -15.68 -4.36 -12.23
N HIS A 267 -15.86 -5.19 -11.21
CA HIS A 267 -16.54 -4.80 -9.98
C HIS A 267 -15.59 -4.00 -9.06
N PRO A 268 -16.06 -3.03 -8.26
CA PRO A 268 -15.21 -2.30 -7.31
C PRO A 268 -14.34 -3.18 -6.39
N ALA A 269 -14.88 -4.31 -5.93
CA ALA A 269 -14.15 -5.28 -5.11
C ALA A 269 -12.94 -5.89 -5.84
N GLU A 270 -13.07 -6.13 -7.15
CA GLU A 270 -11.99 -6.66 -8.00
C GLU A 270 -10.93 -5.58 -8.24
N ALA A 271 -11.36 -4.33 -8.49
CA ALA A 271 -10.46 -3.21 -8.74
C ALA A 271 -9.52 -2.89 -7.57
N VAL A 272 -9.96 -3.15 -6.34
CA VAL A 272 -9.13 -2.97 -5.13
C VAL A 272 -8.41 -4.26 -4.71
N GLY A 273 -8.94 -5.42 -5.09
CA GLY A 273 -8.44 -6.74 -4.71
C GLY A 273 -8.86 -7.18 -3.30
N PRO A 274 -8.70 -8.48 -2.97
CA PRO A 274 -9.33 -9.11 -1.81
C PRO A 274 -8.86 -8.54 -0.46
N LEU A 275 -7.55 -8.29 -0.32
CA LEU A 275 -6.99 -7.74 0.92
C LEU A 275 -7.46 -6.31 1.19
N ALA A 276 -7.51 -5.48 0.14
CA ALA A 276 -8.02 -4.12 0.24
C ALA A 276 -9.54 -4.10 0.47
N ALA A 277 -10.28 -5.01 -0.16
CA ALA A 277 -11.72 -5.10 0.02
C ALA A 277 -12.11 -5.38 1.48
N GLY A 278 -11.44 -6.32 2.14
CA GLY A 278 -11.63 -6.57 3.58
C GLY A 278 -11.34 -5.33 4.41
N ALA A 279 -10.18 -4.72 4.19
CA ALA A 279 -9.72 -3.53 4.91
C ALA A 279 -10.64 -2.31 4.73
N LEU A 280 -11.19 -2.10 3.54
CA LEU A 280 -12.15 -1.02 3.26
C LEU A 280 -13.40 -1.15 4.11
N TRP A 281 -13.94 -2.36 4.22
CA TRP A 281 -15.11 -2.60 5.03
C TRP A 281 -14.81 -2.53 6.53
N ASP A 282 -13.64 -2.98 6.96
CA ASP A 282 -13.24 -2.87 8.36
C ASP A 282 -13.01 -1.40 8.76
N ASP A 283 -12.44 -0.58 7.86
CA ASP A 283 -12.38 0.88 8.01
C ASP A 283 -13.76 1.53 8.06
N TYR A 284 -14.68 1.09 7.18
CA TYR A 284 -16.06 1.58 7.15
C TYR A 284 -16.80 1.29 8.45
N ASP A 285 -16.79 0.04 8.89
CA ASP A 285 -17.44 -0.41 10.11
C ASP A 285 -16.84 0.31 11.35
N ALA A 286 -15.53 0.63 11.32
CA ALA A 286 -14.86 1.42 12.36
C ALA A 286 -15.17 2.93 12.33
N ALA A 287 -15.72 3.46 11.23
CA ALA A 287 -16.03 4.88 11.04
C ALA A 287 -17.54 5.20 11.11
N GLU A 288 -18.40 4.19 10.99
CA GLU A 288 -19.85 4.34 10.76
C GLU A 288 -20.56 5.22 11.80
N HIS A 289 -20.06 5.27 13.03
CA HIS A 289 -20.76 5.93 14.15
C HIS A 289 -20.15 7.25 14.62
N ASP A 290 -18.96 7.61 14.16
CA ASP A 290 -18.20 8.75 14.69
C ASP A 290 -17.32 9.44 13.63
N THR A 291 -17.74 9.38 12.36
CA THR A 291 -17.08 10.12 11.27
C THR A 291 -17.01 11.61 11.63
N GLY A 292 -15.79 12.18 11.53
CA GLY A 292 -15.53 13.57 11.91
C GLY A 292 -15.47 13.86 13.41
N ALA A 293 -15.60 12.85 14.29
CA ALA A 293 -15.41 13.03 15.72
C ALA A 293 -13.93 13.29 16.05
N PRO A 294 -13.59 14.38 16.78
CA PRO A 294 -12.20 14.70 17.11
C PRO A 294 -11.47 13.58 17.86
N ALA A 295 -12.15 12.88 18.77
CA ALA A 295 -11.57 11.78 19.54
C ALA A 295 -11.16 10.60 18.65
N ALA A 296 -11.91 10.36 17.58
CA ALA A 296 -11.66 9.27 16.67
C ALA A 296 -10.46 9.57 15.76
N LEU A 297 -10.37 10.80 15.24
CA LEU A 297 -9.18 11.30 14.55
C LEU A 297 -7.95 11.26 15.48
N ALA A 298 -8.10 11.65 16.75
CA ALA A 298 -7.04 11.54 17.74
C ALA A 298 -6.53 10.09 17.85
N GLY A 299 -7.43 9.11 17.95
CA GLY A 299 -7.07 7.69 17.99
C GLY A 299 -6.26 7.23 16.77
N VAL A 300 -6.64 7.69 15.57
CA VAL A 300 -5.89 7.40 14.34
C VAL A 300 -4.49 8.00 14.39
N LEU A 301 -4.36 9.26 14.75
CA LEU A 301 -3.07 9.96 14.80
C LEU A 301 -2.12 9.34 15.85
N GLY A 302 -2.65 8.89 16.98
CA GLY A 302 -1.87 8.16 17.99
C GLY A 302 -1.33 6.83 17.45
N ARG A 303 -2.15 6.06 16.73
CA ARG A 303 -1.70 4.83 16.05
C ARG A 303 -0.68 5.13 14.95
N ALA A 304 -0.93 6.14 14.13
CA ALA A 304 -0.05 6.58 13.05
C ALA A 304 1.35 6.93 13.60
N ALA A 305 1.42 7.67 14.71
CA ALA A 305 2.68 8.02 15.34
C ALA A 305 3.51 6.78 15.76
N ALA A 306 2.86 5.77 16.33
CA ALA A 306 3.50 4.51 16.69
C ALA A 306 3.93 3.72 15.44
N GLN A 307 3.04 3.59 14.45
CA GLN A 307 3.31 2.86 13.20
C GLN A 307 4.49 3.46 12.43
N VAL A 308 4.62 4.79 12.35
CA VAL A 308 5.78 5.45 11.72
C VAL A 308 7.08 5.04 12.40
N ARG A 309 7.13 5.06 13.74
CA ARG A 309 8.33 4.67 14.50
C ARG A 309 8.65 3.19 14.31
N ASP A 310 7.65 2.33 14.41
CA ASP A 310 7.82 0.87 14.34
C ASP A 310 8.24 0.41 12.95
N THR A 311 7.61 0.95 11.91
CA THR A 311 7.96 0.69 10.50
C THR A 311 9.38 1.15 10.23
N PHE A 312 9.74 2.38 10.59
CA PHE A 312 11.11 2.86 10.40
C PHE A 312 12.13 2.00 11.16
N ALA A 313 11.86 1.67 12.43
CA ALA A 313 12.78 0.87 13.23
C ALA A 313 12.94 -0.56 12.67
N ARG A 314 11.85 -1.16 12.19
CA ARG A 314 11.89 -2.47 11.52
C ARG A 314 12.73 -2.40 10.24
N ASP A 315 12.46 -1.42 9.39
CA ASP A 315 13.10 -1.32 8.09
C ASP A 315 14.59 -0.93 8.22
N ALA A 316 14.94 -0.09 9.21
CA ALA A 316 16.33 0.19 9.58
C ALA A 316 17.07 -1.06 10.07
N ARG A 317 16.42 -1.93 10.87
CA ARG A 317 17.00 -3.21 11.30
C ARG A 317 17.21 -4.17 10.13
N LEU A 318 16.24 -4.25 9.21
CA LEU A 318 16.36 -5.07 8.01
C LEU A 318 17.47 -4.55 7.10
N HIS A 319 17.66 -3.23 7.02
CA HIS A 319 18.74 -2.65 6.26
C HIS A 319 20.13 -2.90 6.87
N ALA A 320 20.24 -2.81 8.20
CA ALA A 320 21.48 -3.05 8.92
C ALA A 320 21.83 -4.54 9.09
N ALA A 321 20.93 -5.45 8.71
CA ALA A 321 21.19 -6.88 8.77
C ALA A 321 22.37 -7.22 7.83
N PRO A 322 23.37 -7.97 8.30
CA PRO A 322 24.48 -8.36 7.44
C PRO A 322 23.94 -9.11 6.23
N GLU A 323 24.40 -8.75 5.05
CA GLU A 323 24.12 -9.54 3.86
C GLU A 323 24.58 -10.98 4.16
N PRO A 324 23.71 -11.98 4.00
CA PRO A 324 24.14 -13.35 4.17
C PRO A 324 25.29 -13.60 3.18
N PRO A 325 26.33 -14.33 3.59
CA PRO A 325 27.53 -14.49 2.77
C PRO A 325 27.15 -15.02 1.39
N PRO A 326 27.87 -14.66 0.32
CA PRO A 326 27.64 -15.21 -1.00
C PRO A 326 27.62 -16.76 -0.92
N GLY A 327 26.47 -17.38 -1.19
CA GLY A 327 26.25 -18.82 -1.03
C GLY A 327 25.46 -19.26 0.22
N ALA A 328 25.08 -18.37 1.14
CA ALA A 328 24.16 -18.68 2.25
C ALA A 328 22.68 -18.59 1.86
N TRP A 329 22.37 -18.04 0.67
CA TRP A 329 21.09 -18.29 0.05
C TRP A 329 21.10 -19.69 -0.54
N LEU A 330 20.53 -20.65 0.19
CA LEU A 330 20.10 -21.89 -0.43
C LEU A 330 19.30 -21.52 -1.68
N SER A 331 19.66 -22.08 -2.83
CA SER A 331 18.86 -22.00 -4.04
C SER A 331 17.41 -22.40 -3.74
N ALA A 332 16.45 -21.98 -4.56
CA ALA A 332 15.05 -22.40 -4.36
C ALA A 332 14.94 -23.94 -4.24
N ALA A 333 15.76 -24.67 -5.00
CA ALA A 333 15.91 -26.12 -4.96
C ALA A 333 16.44 -26.65 -3.61
N GLU A 334 17.44 -26.00 -3.03
CA GLU A 334 18.00 -26.37 -1.74
C GLU A 334 17.07 -26.03 -0.56
N ARG A 335 16.33 -24.91 -0.63
CA ARG A 335 15.28 -24.58 0.34
C ARG A 335 14.15 -25.62 0.30
N ALA A 336 13.77 -26.02 -0.91
CA ALA A 336 12.76 -27.06 -1.11
C ALA A 336 13.22 -28.39 -0.48
N ALA A 337 14.48 -28.79 -0.66
CA ALA A 337 15.04 -29.98 -0.02
C ALA A 337 15.04 -29.88 1.53
N GLU A 338 15.39 -28.72 2.09
CA GLU A 338 15.38 -28.56 3.55
C GLU A 338 13.96 -28.56 4.14
N GLU A 339 13.00 -27.95 3.45
CA GLU A 339 11.58 -28.04 3.80
C GLU A 339 11.09 -29.50 3.79
N ALA A 340 11.46 -30.27 2.77
CA ALA A 340 11.14 -31.70 2.70
C ALA A 340 11.73 -32.50 3.87
N ARG A 341 12.98 -32.22 4.28
CA ARG A 341 13.57 -32.86 5.47
C ARG A 341 12.81 -32.52 6.75
N ARG A 342 12.35 -31.28 6.89
CA ARG A 342 11.52 -30.86 8.04
C ARG A 342 10.14 -31.49 8.00
N GLU A 343 9.53 -31.60 6.83
CA GLU A 343 8.21 -32.21 6.63
C GLU A 343 8.23 -33.72 6.88
N ALA A 344 9.33 -34.40 6.53
CA ALA A 344 9.55 -35.81 6.80
C ALA A 344 9.77 -36.12 8.29
N ALA A 345 10.27 -35.15 9.07
CA ALA A 345 10.53 -35.35 10.49
C ALA A 345 9.24 -35.68 11.25
N GLY A 346 9.18 -36.89 11.82
CA GLY A 346 8.03 -37.38 12.57
C GLY A 346 6.96 -38.09 11.73
N ARG A 347 7.19 -38.31 10.42
CA ARG A 347 6.32 -39.16 9.58
C ARG A 347 6.84 -40.60 9.50
N SER A 348 5.95 -41.53 9.18
CA SER A 348 6.35 -42.93 8.96
C SER A 348 7.10 -43.10 7.63
N PRO A 349 8.00 -44.10 7.51
CA PRO A 349 8.73 -44.35 6.25
C PRO A 349 7.84 -44.54 5.01
N ASP A 350 6.64 -45.12 5.19
CA ASP A 350 5.67 -45.31 4.09
C ASP A 350 4.98 -44.00 3.66
N GLU A 351 4.81 -43.05 4.57
CA GLU A 351 4.32 -41.72 4.24
C GLU A 351 5.38 -40.89 3.54
N VAL A 352 6.63 -40.95 4.00
CA VAL A 352 7.75 -40.23 3.37
C VAL A 352 8.02 -40.77 1.96
N ARG A 353 7.94 -42.10 1.74
CA ARG A 353 8.04 -42.69 0.39
C ARG A 353 6.95 -42.18 -0.55
N ARG A 354 5.70 -42.10 -0.10
CA ARG A 354 4.60 -41.55 -0.91
C ARG A 354 4.82 -40.08 -1.27
N LEU A 355 5.31 -39.26 -0.34
CA LEU A 355 5.67 -37.86 -0.63
C LEU A 355 6.79 -37.74 -1.65
N ALA A 356 7.76 -38.66 -1.64
CA ALA A 356 8.80 -38.70 -2.66
C ALA A 356 8.24 -39.01 -4.05
N ASP A 357 7.36 -40.01 -4.13
CA ASP A 357 6.75 -40.43 -5.39
C ASP A 357 5.81 -39.35 -5.96
N ASP A 358 5.03 -38.68 -5.09
CA ASP A 358 4.16 -37.56 -5.48
C ASP A 358 4.99 -36.37 -6.00
N ALA A 359 6.13 -36.07 -5.37
CA ALA A 359 7.02 -34.99 -5.80
C ALA A 359 7.66 -35.27 -7.17
N ASP A 360 8.12 -36.50 -7.42
CA ASP A 360 8.66 -36.89 -8.72
C ASP A 360 7.58 -36.87 -9.81
N TYR A 361 6.38 -37.38 -9.50
CA TYR A 361 5.25 -37.34 -10.43
C TYR A 361 4.90 -35.91 -10.86
N LEU A 362 4.92 -34.96 -9.92
CA LEU A 362 4.68 -33.55 -10.23
C LEU A 362 5.84 -32.91 -11.00
N ALA A 363 7.09 -33.32 -10.75
CA ALA A 363 8.25 -32.84 -11.51
C ALA A 363 8.15 -33.27 -12.99
N ASP A 364 7.87 -34.56 -13.24
CA ASP A 364 7.75 -35.11 -14.59
C ASP A 364 6.62 -34.45 -15.39
N ARG A 365 5.54 -34.05 -14.71
CA ARG A 365 4.42 -33.31 -15.33
C ARG A 365 4.83 -31.91 -15.79
N LEU A 366 5.75 -31.26 -15.09
CA LEU A 366 6.21 -29.90 -15.39
C LEU A 366 7.28 -29.86 -16.48
N ASP A 367 8.07 -30.93 -16.66
CA ASP A 367 9.03 -30.98 -17.78
C ASP A 367 8.34 -30.93 -19.15
N GLY A 368 7.06 -31.32 -19.22
CA GLY A 368 6.26 -31.34 -20.44
C GLY A 368 5.73 -29.98 -20.89
N THR A 369 5.81 -28.92 -20.08
CA THR A 369 5.16 -27.61 -20.35
C THR A 369 6.10 -26.53 -20.88
N GLY A 370 7.42 -26.71 -20.78
CA GLY A 370 8.43 -26.00 -21.60
C GLY A 370 8.76 -24.54 -21.23
N THR A 371 8.25 -23.99 -20.14
CA THR A 371 8.63 -22.63 -19.69
C THR A 371 9.86 -22.64 -18.75
N GLY A 372 10.54 -21.50 -18.61
CA GLY A 372 11.69 -21.36 -17.71
C GLY A 372 11.32 -21.58 -16.24
N ASP A 373 10.21 -20.99 -15.80
CA ASP A 373 9.68 -21.14 -14.44
C ASP A 373 9.28 -22.59 -14.12
N ASP A 374 8.76 -23.33 -15.11
CA ASP A 374 8.40 -24.74 -14.94
C ASP A 374 9.63 -25.63 -14.75
N ARG A 375 10.76 -25.33 -15.41
CA ARG A 375 12.02 -26.05 -15.22
C ARG A 375 12.58 -25.84 -13.82
N ASP A 376 12.59 -24.60 -13.34
CA ASP A 376 13.07 -24.28 -11.99
C ASP A 376 12.19 -24.93 -10.91
N ARG A 377 10.88 -25.05 -11.17
CA ARG A 377 9.93 -25.72 -10.28
C ARG A 377 10.05 -27.25 -10.34
N ALA A 378 10.29 -27.82 -11.51
CA ALA A 378 10.60 -29.25 -11.66
C ALA A 378 11.90 -29.60 -10.92
N GLU A 379 12.94 -28.77 -11.00
CA GLU A 379 14.18 -28.96 -10.24
C GLU A 379 13.95 -28.93 -8.72
N GLN A 380 13.14 -27.98 -8.23
CA GLN A 380 12.75 -27.94 -6.81
C GLN A 380 12.05 -29.22 -6.34
N LEU A 381 11.12 -29.74 -7.15
CA LEU A 381 10.39 -30.97 -6.83
C LEU A 381 11.29 -32.21 -6.81
N ARG A 382 12.23 -32.33 -7.76
CA ARG A 382 13.22 -33.42 -7.74
C ARG A 382 14.13 -33.35 -6.51
N ARG A 383 14.51 -32.15 -6.10
CA ARG A 383 15.30 -31.93 -4.86
C ARG A 383 14.48 -32.29 -3.60
N LYS A 384 13.17 -32.02 -3.57
CA LYS A 384 12.26 -32.53 -2.52
C LYS A 384 12.19 -34.04 -2.51
N ALA A 385 11.97 -34.68 -3.66
CA ALA A 385 11.87 -36.12 -3.78
C ALA A 385 13.15 -36.83 -3.31
N ALA A 386 14.32 -36.32 -3.69
CA ALA A 386 15.61 -36.81 -3.22
C ALA A 386 15.74 -36.71 -1.68
N ALA A 387 15.39 -35.56 -1.10
CA ALA A 387 15.43 -35.36 0.34
C ALA A 387 14.46 -36.29 1.11
N TYR A 388 13.26 -36.54 0.57
CA TYR A 388 12.32 -37.51 1.14
C TYR A 388 12.88 -38.94 1.07
N ARG A 389 13.51 -39.34 -0.03
CA ARG A 389 14.14 -40.66 -0.15
C ARG A 389 15.28 -40.87 0.83
N GLU A 390 16.12 -39.85 1.02
CA GLU A 390 17.17 -39.86 2.05
C GLU A 390 16.55 -40.05 3.45
N ALA A 391 15.48 -39.32 3.75
CA ALA A 391 14.80 -39.38 5.05
C ALA A 391 14.06 -40.70 5.30
N ALA A 392 13.63 -41.42 4.27
CA ALA A 392 12.98 -42.72 4.40
C ALA A 392 13.96 -43.89 4.60
N GLN A 393 15.26 -43.66 4.40
CA GLN A 393 16.33 -44.66 4.53
C GLN A 393 17.05 -44.62 5.89
N GLY A 394 16.94 -43.50 6.61
CA GLY A 394 17.42 -43.34 7.99
C GLY A 394 16.34 -43.68 9.00
#